data_AF-A0A7V1QAS8-F1
#
_entry.id   AF-A0A7V1QAS8-F1
#
_cell.length_a   1.000
_cell.length_b   1.000
_cell.length_c   1.000
_cell.angle_alpha   90.00
_cell.angle_beta   90.00
_cell.angle_gamma   90.00
#
_symmetry.space_group_name_H-M   'P 1'
#
loop_
_entity.id
_entity.type
_entity.pdbx_description
1 polymer ?
#
loop_
_entity_poly.entity_id
_entity_poly.type
_entity_poly.pdbx_seq_one_letter_code
_entity_poly.pdbx_strand_id
1 'polypeptide(L)'
;MSCAKHQDRLSDYIDGLLSERERLDVERHLQECGDCRTICEDLLYIRQLSRELPEYEPTPQLWERIAAAIAAETRADSYSVPKGIRRLWPRPIFAAAAVAVIALLVGALLRSRPPVPESQEARVSPPVQWSALTPSLLEIQPTGLILIHKPTVESEIVQQRIEALERQIQQRRPFWDAETEACFRRALETVERSLAHCRQGLEGDPEDAVLRELYLGAL
;
A
#
# COMPACT_ATOMS: atom_id res chain seq x y z
N MET A 1 1.53 -19.52 20.71
CA MET A 1 1.26 -18.07 20.77
C MET A 1 0.76 -17.65 19.39
N SER A 2 -0.22 -16.75 19.27
CA SER A 2 -0.90 -16.50 17.98
C SER A 2 0.06 -15.93 16.93
N CYS A 3 0.28 -16.67 15.84
CA CYS A 3 1.13 -16.24 14.71
C CYS A 3 0.58 -14.98 14.05
N ALA A 4 -0.75 -14.84 13.95
CA ALA A 4 -1.41 -13.69 13.32
C ALA A 4 -0.94 -12.35 13.90
N LYS A 5 -0.88 -12.24 15.24
CA LYS A 5 -0.41 -11.02 15.93
C LYS A 5 1.02 -10.63 15.54
N HIS A 6 1.90 -11.62 15.34
CA HIS A 6 3.29 -11.37 15.00
C HIS A 6 3.43 -11.07 13.51
N GLN A 7 2.68 -11.76 12.65
CA GLN A 7 2.61 -11.50 11.21
C GLN A 7 2.18 -10.06 10.91
N ASP A 8 1.16 -9.55 11.59
CA ASP A 8 0.72 -8.15 11.46
C ASP A 8 1.82 -7.13 11.82
N ARG A 9 2.79 -7.54 12.65
CA ARG A 9 3.89 -6.69 13.14
C ARG A 9 5.20 -6.88 12.36
N LEU A 10 5.26 -7.79 11.38
CA LEU A 10 6.49 -8.07 10.63
C LEU A 10 6.92 -6.87 9.76
N SER A 11 5.97 -6.15 9.14
CA SER A 11 6.31 -4.95 8.36
C SER A 11 6.96 -3.89 9.24
N ASP A 12 6.31 -3.54 10.36
CA ASP A 12 6.85 -2.57 11.33
C ASP A 12 8.20 -3.02 11.91
N TYR A 13 8.39 -4.33 12.10
CA TYR A 13 9.67 -4.90 12.53
C TYR A 13 10.77 -4.65 11.49
N ILE A 14 10.50 -4.96 10.22
CA ILE A 14 11.43 -4.79 9.10
C ILE A 14 11.76 -3.30 8.86
N ASP A 15 10.78 -2.44 9.02
CA ASP A 15 10.93 -0.98 8.86
C ASP A 15 11.56 -0.31 10.09
N GLY A 16 11.73 -1.04 11.20
CA GLY A 16 12.34 -0.53 12.43
C GLY A 16 11.44 0.43 13.22
N LEU A 17 10.13 0.29 13.07
CA LEU A 17 9.11 1.15 13.68
C LEU A 17 8.63 0.63 15.05
N LEU A 18 8.99 -0.61 15.42
CA LEU A 18 8.60 -1.21 16.69
C LEU A 18 9.41 -0.66 17.88
N SER A 19 8.77 -0.59 19.04
CA SER A 19 9.48 -0.35 20.30
C SER A 19 10.41 -1.53 20.64
N GLU A 20 11.45 -1.28 21.43
CA GLU A 20 12.43 -2.32 21.80
C GLU A 20 11.78 -3.57 22.42
N ARG A 21 10.74 -3.36 23.24
CA ARG A 21 9.99 -4.46 23.87
C ARG A 21 9.23 -5.29 22.83
N GLU A 22 8.66 -4.66 21.82
CA GLU A 22 7.90 -5.34 20.77
C GLU A 22 8.82 -6.03 19.77
N ARG A 23 9.96 -5.41 19.47
CA ARG A 23 11.02 -6.01 18.68
C ARG A 23 11.49 -7.34 19.27
N LEU A 24 11.80 -7.36 20.57
CA LEU A 24 12.21 -8.58 21.28
C LEU A 24 11.09 -9.65 21.32
N ASP A 25 9.82 -9.23 21.40
CA ASP A 25 8.67 -10.15 21.34
C ASP A 25 8.59 -10.86 19.99
N VAL A 26 8.74 -10.11 18.89
CA VAL A 26 8.77 -10.63 17.52
C VAL A 26 10.00 -11.51 17.29
N GLU A 27 11.19 -11.08 17.71
CA GLU A 27 12.43 -11.85 17.57
C GLU A 27 12.34 -13.21 18.27
N ARG A 28 11.81 -13.24 19.50
CA ARG A 28 11.56 -14.50 20.21
C ARG A 28 10.62 -15.41 19.42
N HIS A 29 9.54 -14.87 18.87
CA HIS A 29 8.60 -15.65 18.07
C HIS A 29 9.24 -16.21 16.80
N LEU A 30 10.07 -15.43 16.11
CA LEU A 30 10.81 -15.86 14.91
C LEU A 30 11.82 -16.98 15.21
N GLN A 31 12.34 -17.06 16.43
CA GLN A 31 13.19 -18.19 16.87
C GLN A 31 12.39 -19.49 17.05
N GLU A 32 11.13 -19.38 17.48
CA GLU A 32 10.27 -20.52 17.81
C GLU A 32 9.38 -20.98 16.64
N CYS A 33 9.06 -20.11 15.67
CA CYS A 33 8.13 -20.39 14.58
C CYS A 33 8.79 -20.27 13.20
N GLY A 34 8.92 -21.41 12.50
CA GLY A 34 9.48 -21.47 11.14
C GLY A 34 8.62 -20.77 10.08
N ASP A 35 7.29 -20.84 10.19
CA ASP A 35 6.38 -20.21 9.24
C ASP A 35 6.53 -18.68 9.25
N CYS A 36 6.51 -18.08 10.44
CA CYS A 36 6.71 -16.64 10.58
C CYS A 36 8.13 -16.19 10.19
N ARG A 37 9.14 -17.06 10.36
CA ARG A 37 10.50 -16.80 9.86
C ARG A 37 10.53 -16.76 8.34
N THR A 38 9.91 -17.73 7.68
CA THR A 38 9.82 -17.79 6.22
C THR A 38 9.15 -16.53 5.67
N ILE A 39 8.02 -16.11 6.25
CA ILE A 39 7.33 -14.87 5.85
C ILE A 39 8.23 -13.63 6.05
N CYS A 40 8.97 -13.57 7.16
CA CYS A 40 9.90 -12.48 7.41
C CYS A 40 11.05 -12.43 6.38
N GLU A 41 11.58 -13.59 6.00
CA GLU A 41 12.62 -13.72 4.98
C GLU A 41 12.10 -13.29 3.59
N ASP A 42 10.88 -13.70 3.23
CA ASP A 42 10.22 -13.28 1.98
C ASP A 42 10.04 -11.76 1.91
N LEU A 43 9.58 -11.14 3.01
CA LEU A 43 9.41 -9.69 3.08
C LEU A 43 10.76 -8.94 2.98
N LEU A 44 11.81 -9.47 3.62
CA LEU A 44 13.16 -8.92 3.49
C LEU A 44 13.69 -9.03 2.06
N TYR A 45 13.41 -10.16 1.39
CA TYR A 45 13.78 -10.37 0.00
C TYR A 45 13.06 -9.38 -0.93
N ILE A 46 11.74 -9.19 -0.77
CA ILE A 46 10.98 -8.19 -1.53
C ILE A 46 11.54 -6.79 -1.30
N ARG A 47 11.87 -6.43 -0.05
CA ARG A 47 12.48 -5.13 0.27
C ARG A 47 13.83 -4.94 -0.43
N GLN A 48 14.65 -5.99 -0.51
CA GLN A 48 15.93 -5.93 -1.21
C GLN A 48 15.71 -5.70 -2.72
N LEU A 49 14.84 -6.49 -3.35
CA LEU A 49 14.51 -6.33 -4.76
C LEU A 49 13.94 -4.95 -5.09
N SER A 50 13.12 -4.41 -4.19
CA SER A 50 12.55 -3.06 -4.36
C SER A 50 13.62 -1.98 -4.39
N ARG A 51 14.78 -2.19 -3.76
CA ARG A 51 15.92 -1.26 -3.82
C ARG A 51 16.68 -1.30 -5.15
N GLU A 52 16.54 -2.38 -5.91
CA GLU A 52 17.18 -2.55 -7.21
C GLU A 52 16.35 -1.92 -8.35
N LEU A 53 15.14 -1.44 -8.04
CA LEU A 53 14.29 -0.75 -9.00
C LEU A 53 14.96 0.56 -9.47
N PRO A 54 14.83 0.91 -10.77
CA PRO A 54 15.36 2.15 -11.29
C PRO A 54 14.73 3.34 -10.58
N GLU A 55 15.55 4.33 -10.22
CA GLU A 55 15.05 5.62 -9.73
C GLU A 55 14.30 6.32 -10.86
N TYR A 56 13.02 6.59 -10.62
CA TYR A 56 12.18 7.38 -11.51
C TYR A 56 12.06 8.80 -10.96
N GLU A 57 12.58 9.78 -11.68
CA GLU A 57 12.35 11.19 -11.34
C GLU A 57 10.92 11.59 -11.72
N PRO A 58 10.09 12.05 -10.76
CA PRO A 58 8.77 12.56 -11.09
C PRO A 58 8.86 13.80 -11.95
N THR A 59 7.82 14.08 -12.73
CA THR A 59 7.77 15.33 -13.51
C THR A 59 7.80 16.55 -12.58
N PRO A 60 8.49 17.65 -12.93
CA PRO A 60 8.59 18.84 -12.06
C PRO A 60 7.23 19.41 -11.62
N GLN A 61 6.22 19.27 -12.48
CA GLN A 61 4.84 19.72 -12.24
C GLN A 61 4.14 18.96 -11.10
N LEU A 62 4.56 17.73 -10.79
CA LEU A 62 4.00 16.94 -9.70
C LEU A 62 4.30 17.61 -8.35
N TRP A 63 5.54 18.07 -8.16
CA TRP A 63 5.94 18.72 -6.91
C TRP A 63 5.17 20.02 -6.68
N GLU A 64 4.98 20.83 -7.72
CA GLU A 64 4.19 22.06 -7.64
C GLU A 64 2.75 21.79 -7.19
N ARG A 65 2.13 20.72 -7.71
CA ARG A 65 0.77 20.32 -7.31
C ARG A 65 0.71 19.85 -5.86
N ILE A 66 1.68 19.06 -5.41
CA ILE A 66 1.76 18.58 -4.02
C ILE A 66 1.97 19.78 -3.09
N ALA A 67 2.90 20.67 -3.39
CA ALA A 67 3.16 21.87 -2.61
C ALA A 67 1.91 22.77 -2.52
N ALA A 68 1.18 22.94 -3.62
CA ALA A 68 -0.07 23.69 -3.63
C ALA A 68 -1.16 23.04 -2.76
N ALA A 69 -1.29 21.71 -2.79
CA ALA A 69 -2.26 20.98 -1.98
C ALA A 69 -1.96 21.14 -0.47
N ILE A 70 -0.69 20.95 -0.06
CA ILE A 70 -0.25 21.14 1.33
C ILE A 70 -0.50 22.59 1.80
N ALA A 71 -0.22 23.57 0.94
CA ALA A 71 -0.47 24.99 1.24
C ALA A 71 -1.96 25.33 1.39
N ALA A 72 -2.83 24.61 0.67
CA ALA A 72 -4.28 24.80 0.76
C ALA A 72 -4.84 24.23 2.08
N GLU A 73 -4.41 23.02 2.48
CA GLU A 73 -4.78 22.40 3.76
C GLU A 73 -4.33 23.26 4.96
N THR A 74 -3.08 23.71 4.96
CA THR A 74 -2.54 24.55 6.04
C THR A 74 -3.20 25.93 6.14
N ARG A 75 -3.72 26.49 5.04
CA ARG A 75 -4.51 27.72 5.09
C ARG A 75 -5.90 27.51 5.67
N ALA A 76 -6.53 26.36 5.42
CA ALA A 76 -7.86 26.06 5.93
C ALA A 76 -7.88 25.97 7.47
N ASP A 77 -6.78 25.54 8.10
CA ASP A 77 -6.65 25.44 9.56
C ASP A 77 -6.21 26.73 10.25
N SER A 78 -5.85 27.76 9.49
CA SER A 78 -5.44 29.04 10.06
C SER A 78 -6.66 29.87 10.51
N TYR A 79 -7.11 29.63 11.74
CA TYR A 79 -8.07 30.50 12.43
C TYR A 79 -7.52 31.93 12.48
N SER A 80 -8.07 32.81 11.64
CA SER A 80 -7.69 34.21 11.62
C SER A 80 -8.05 34.87 12.94
N VAL A 81 -7.05 35.18 13.78
CA VAL A 81 -7.25 36.05 14.94
C VAL A 81 -7.67 37.43 14.42
N PRO A 82 -8.84 37.96 14.82
CA PRO A 82 -9.31 39.24 14.29
C PRO A 82 -8.32 40.36 14.62
N LYS A 83 -7.85 41.06 13.58
CA LYS A 83 -6.90 42.19 13.63
C LYS A 83 -7.39 43.42 14.42
N GLY A 84 -8.56 43.35 15.07
CA GLY A 84 -9.18 44.45 15.82
C GLY A 84 -8.61 44.68 17.23
N ILE A 85 -7.90 43.70 17.82
CA ILE A 85 -7.40 43.80 19.20
C ILE A 85 -6.16 44.71 19.32
N ARG A 86 -5.49 45.05 18.21
CA ARG A 86 -4.23 45.82 18.23
C ARG A 86 -4.43 47.34 18.40
N ARG A 87 -5.67 47.84 18.47
CA ARG A 87 -5.96 49.30 18.51
C ARG A 87 -6.48 49.81 19.85
N LEU A 88 -6.47 49.00 20.89
CA LEU A 88 -6.72 49.45 22.26
C LEU A 88 -5.39 49.57 22.98
N TRP A 89 -4.69 50.68 22.74
CA TRP A 89 -3.59 51.11 23.60
C TRP A 89 -4.22 51.61 24.90
N PRO A 90 -4.08 50.91 26.05
CA PRO A 90 -4.69 51.39 27.27
C PRO A 90 -3.91 52.63 27.72
N ARG A 91 -4.62 53.74 27.91
CA ARG A 91 -4.11 54.90 28.64
C ARG A 91 -3.57 54.42 30.00
N PRO A 92 -2.48 55.00 30.53
CA PRO A 92 -1.76 54.49 31.70
C PRO A 92 -2.60 54.41 33.00
N ILE A 93 -3.80 55.00 33.00
CA ILE A 93 -4.76 54.92 34.10
C ILE A 93 -5.39 53.52 34.23
N PHE A 94 -5.50 52.74 33.15
CA PHE A 94 -6.05 51.37 33.20
C PHE A 94 -5.01 50.31 33.59
N ALA A 95 -3.72 50.65 33.66
CA ALA A 95 -2.66 49.70 33.99
C ALA A 95 -2.74 49.23 35.46
N ALA A 96 -3.10 50.11 36.40
CA ALA A 96 -3.19 49.75 37.81
C ALA A 96 -4.38 48.83 38.12
N ALA A 97 -5.53 49.08 37.50
CA ALA A 97 -6.71 48.21 37.63
C ALA A 97 -6.50 46.85 36.93
N ALA A 98 -5.82 46.84 35.77
CA ALA A 98 -5.50 45.60 35.07
C ALA A 98 -4.55 44.72 35.88
N VAL A 99 -3.54 45.27 36.56
CA VAL A 99 -2.63 44.48 37.41
C VAL A 99 -3.37 43.87 38.60
N ALA A 100 -4.29 44.61 39.23
CA ALA A 100 -5.11 44.07 40.32
C ALA A 100 -6.05 42.94 39.84
N VAL A 101 -6.68 43.11 38.68
CA VAL A 101 -7.54 42.07 38.08
C VAL A 101 -6.73 40.86 37.62
N ILE A 102 -5.55 41.05 37.02
CA ILE A 102 -4.65 39.95 36.64
C ILE A 102 -4.13 39.24 37.88
N ALA A 103 -3.76 39.95 38.96
CA ALA A 103 -3.32 39.33 40.20
C ALA A 103 -4.45 38.52 40.87
N LEU A 104 -5.69 39.03 40.84
CA LEU A 104 -6.86 38.30 41.30
C LEU A 104 -7.18 37.09 40.43
N LEU A 105 -7.08 37.21 39.10
CA LEU A 105 -7.32 36.12 38.15
C LEU A 105 -6.22 35.07 38.26
N VAL A 106 -4.95 35.45 38.34
CA VAL A 106 -3.81 34.54 38.54
C VAL A 106 -3.90 33.86 39.91
N GLY A 107 -4.26 34.59 40.96
CA GLY A 107 -4.54 34.00 42.28
C GLY A 107 -5.71 33.02 42.26
N ALA A 108 -6.76 33.32 41.50
CA ALA A 108 -7.88 32.41 41.29
C ALA A 108 -7.46 31.17 40.49
N LEU A 109 -6.71 31.34 39.38
CA LEU A 109 -6.17 30.28 38.51
C LEU A 109 -5.14 29.37 39.21
N LEU A 110 -4.36 29.91 40.14
CA LEU A 110 -3.44 29.11 40.97
C LEU A 110 -4.20 28.24 41.98
N ARG A 111 -5.36 28.71 42.46
CA ARG A 111 -6.21 28.03 43.44
C ARG A 111 -7.17 27.05 42.79
N SER A 112 -7.70 27.37 41.63
CA SER A 112 -8.39 26.44 40.75
C SER A 112 -7.36 25.87 39.79
N ARG A 113 -6.60 24.84 40.18
CA ARG A 113 -5.91 24.03 39.17
C ARG A 113 -7.00 23.47 38.26
N PRO A 114 -7.16 23.95 37.01
CA PRO A 114 -8.04 23.24 36.10
C PRO A 114 -7.45 21.83 35.98
N PRO A 115 -8.27 20.78 35.84
CA PRO A 115 -7.74 19.52 35.33
C PRO A 115 -6.95 19.89 34.09
N VAL A 116 -5.66 19.50 34.06
CA VAL A 116 -4.82 19.62 32.87
C VAL A 116 -5.71 19.13 31.74
N PRO A 117 -6.02 19.98 30.72
CA PRO A 117 -6.69 19.46 29.55
C PRO A 117 -5.72 18.41 29.04
N GLU A 118 -6.08 17.15 29.28
CA GLU A 118 -5.53 15.98 28.63
C GLU A 118 -5.34 16.44 27.20
N SER A 119 -4.07 16.48 26.80
CA SER A 119 -3.67 16.83 25.45
C SER A 119 -4.60 16.03 24.55
N GLN A 120 -5.60 16.72 24.01
CA GLN A 120 -6.30 16.23 22.84
C GLN A 120 -5.17 16.16 21.85
N GLU A 121 -4.62 14.94 21.75
CA GLU A 121 -3.83 14.48 20.61
C GLU A 121 -4.45 15.18 19.44
N ALA A 122 -3.68 16.13 18.88
CA ALA A 122 -4.06 16.96 17.76
C ALA A 122 -4.89 16.07 16.88
N ARG A 123 -6.22 16.32 16.81
CA ARG A 123 -7.21 15.35 16.33
C ARG A 123 -6.69 14.83 15.01
N VAL A 124 -5.95 13.72 15.07
CA VAL A 124 -5.32 13.12 13.91
C VAL A 124 -6.57 12.75 13.14
N SER A 125 -6.72 13.33 11.95
CA SER A 125 -7.73 12.88 11.00
C SER A 125 -7.81 11.37 11.16
N PRO A 126 -9.00 10.80 11.40
CA PRO A 126 -9.13 9.37 11.71
C PRO A 126 -8.21 8.61 10.74
N PRO A 127 -7.38 7.67 11.24
CA PRO A 127 -6.41 6.98 10.39
C PRO A 127 -7.16 6.62 9.12
N VAL A 128 -6.64 7.07 7.98
CA VAL A 128 -7.27 6.89 6.66
C VAL A 128 -7.87 5.50 6.67
N GLN A 129 -9.20 5.41 6.77
CA GLN A 129 -9.87 4.14 6.85
C GLN A 129 -9.76 3.60 5.43
N TRP A 130 -8.74 2.77 5.19
CA TRP A 130 -8.53 2.11 3.90
C TRP A 130 -9.77 1.33 3.44
N SER A 131 -10.68 1.03 4.37
CA SER A 131 -12.01 0.44 4.13
C SER A 131 -13.07 1.41 3.57
N ALA A 132 -12.84 2.72 3.57
CA ALA A 132 -13.73 3.75 3.04
C ALA A 132 -13.31 4.26 1.65
N LEU A 133 -12.17 3.79 1.13
CA LEU A 133 -11.98 3.72 -0.31
C LEU A 133 -13.07 2.79 -0.84
N THR A 134 -14.07 3.37 -1.49
CA THR A 134 -15.12 2.62 -2.17
C THR A 134 -14.49 1.51 -3.03
N PRO A 135 -15.04 0.29 -3.05
CA PRO A 135 -14.51 -0.82 -3.86
C PRO A 135 -14.41 -0.47 -5.36
N SER A 136 -15.06 0.61 -5.80
CA SER A 136 -14.96 1.14 -7.16
C SER A 136 -13.60 1.73 -7.53
N LEU A 137 -12.71 2.02 -6.57
CA LEU A 137 -11.29 2.36 -6.84
C LEU A 137 -10.37 1.14 -6.73
N LEU A 138 -10.95 -0.02 -6.39
CA LEU A 138 -10.31 -1.34 -6.32
C LEU A 138 -10.99 -2.37 -7.23
N GLU A 139 -11.75 -1.92 -8.23
CA GLU A 139 -11.71 -2.59 -9.53
C GLU A 139 -10.36 -2.26 -10.16
N ILE A 140 -9.31 -2.80 -9.54
CA ILE A 140 -8.10 -3.15 -10.25
C ILE A 140 -8.56 -4.24 -11.22
N GLN A 141 -9.04 -3.84 -12.39
CA GLN A 141 -8.72 -4.56 -13.61
C GLN A 141 -7.23 -4.85 -13.49
N PRO A 142 -6.77 -6.12 -13.56
CA PRO A 142 -5.35 -6.44 -13.55
C PRO A 142 -4.72 -5.81 -14.80
N THR A 143 -4.39 -4.53 -14.70
CA THR A 143 -3.79 -3.73 -15.75
C THR A 143 -2.36 -3.56 -15.30
N GLY A 144 -1.51 -4.29 -15.99
CA GLY A 144 -0.07 -4.45 -15.81
C GLY A 144 0.62 -3.35 -14.99
N LEU A 145 1.00 -3.71 -13.78
CA LEU A 145 2.35 -3.41 -13.34
C LEU A 145 3.12 -4.72 -13.47
N ILE A 146 3.73 -4.90 -14.63
CA ILE A 146 4.71 -5.95 -14.86
C ILE A 146 5.90 -5.59 -13.96
N LEU A 147 5.86 -6.07 -12.71
CA LEU A 147 7.08 -6.50 -12.08
C LEU A 147 7.63 -7.58 -13.01
N ILE A 148 8.67 -7.26 -13.79
CA ILE A 148 9.55 -8.27 -14.39
C ILE A 148 10.37 -8.89 -13.24
N HIS A 149 9.69 -9.39 -12.21
CA HIS A 149 10.12 -10.63 -11.62
C HIS A 149 9.57 -11.68 -12.54
N LYS A 150 10.47 -12.26 -13.35
CA LYS A 150 10.25 -13.57 -13.96
C LYS A 150 9.58 -14.42 -12.88
N PRO A 151 8.26 -14.67 -12.96
CA PRO A 151 7.70 -15.59 -12.02
C PRO A 151 8.35 -16.89 -12.45
N THR A 152 9.20 -17.46 -11.61
CA THR A 152 9.18 -18.91 -11.50
C THR A 152 7.77 -19.23 -11.03
N VAL A 153 6.80 -19.18 -11.95
CA VAL A 153 5.53 -19.84 -11.76
C VAL A 153 5.98 -21.26 -11.50
N GLU A 154 5.87 -21.69 -10.24
CA GLU A 154 6.31 -23.02 -9.87
C GLU A 154 5.65 -23.97 -10.87
N SER A 155 6.47 -24.68 -11.66
CA SER A 155 5.99 -25.53 -12.74
C SER A 155 4.92 -26.50 -12.25
N GLU A 156 4.97 -26.83 -10.95
CA GLU A 156 3.98 -27.60 -10.22
C GLU A 156 2.59 -26.96 -10.18
N ILE A 157 2.47 -25.65 -9.93
CA ILE A 157 1.18 -24.94 -9.92
C ILE A 157 0.56 -24.90 -11.32
N VAL A 158 1.37 -24.64 -12.35
CA VAL A 158 0.91 -24.67 -13.75
C VAL A 158 0.41 -26.06 -14.11
N GLN A 159 1.19 -27.09 -13.77
CA GLN A 159 0.85 -28.47 -14.05
C GLN A 159 -0.44 -28.90 -13.34
N GLN A 160 -0.59 -28.56 -12.05
CA GLN A 160 -1.82 -28.83 -11.29
C GLN A 160 -3.05 -28.16 -11.91
N ARG A 161 -2.91 -26.93 -12.42
CA ARG A 161 -4.01 -26.21 -13.09
C ARG A 161 -4.37 -26.83 -14.44
N ILE A 162 -3.38 -27.23 -15.24
CA ILE A 162 -3.60 -27.95 -16.50
C ILE A 162 -4.34 -29.26 -16.22
N GLU A 163 -3.87 -30.07 -15.28
CA GLU A 163 -4.50 -31.35 -14.91
C GLU A 163 -5.94 -31.16 -14.39
N ALA A 164 -6.21 -30.08 -13.65
CA ALA A 164 -7.56 -29.75 -13.19
C ALA A 164 -8.48 -29.41 -14.38
N LEU A 165 -8.00 -28.61 -15.32
CA LEU A 165 -8.75 -28.22 -16.50
C LEU A 165 -9.01 -29.42 -17.42
N GLU A 166 -8.00 -30.27 -17.64
CA GLU A 166 -8.12 -31.51 -18.40
C GLU A 166 -9.17 -32.44 -17.81
N ARG A 167 -9.17 -32.64 -16.49
CA ARG A 167 -10.21 -33.44 -15.80
C ARG A 167 -11.60 -32.87 -16.03
N GLN A 168 -11.76 -31.56 -15.91
CA GLN A 168 -13.05 -30.90 -16.12
C GLN A 168 -13.54 -31.04 -17.57
N ILE A 169 -12.63 -30.92 -18.55
CA ILE A 169 -12.93 -31.11 -19.96
C ILE A 169 -13.35 -32.57 -20.20
N GLN A 170 -12.59 -33.56 -19.70
CA GLN A 170 -12.90 -34.98 -19.87
C GLN A 170 -14.25 -35.37 -19.27
N GLN A 171 -14.62 -34.80 -18.12
CA GLN A 171 -15.93 -35.04 -17.52
C GLN A 171 -17.08 -34.48 -18.36
N ARG A 172 -16.87 -33.35 -19.04
CA ARG A 172 -17.91 -32.68 -19.84
C ARG A 172 -17.96 -33.13 -21.29
N ARG A 173 -16.87 -33.67 -21.81
CA ARG A 173 -16.71 -34.07 -23.22
C ARG A 173 -17.77 -35.06 -23.73
N PRO A 174 -18.27 -36.05 -22.95
CA PRO A 174 -19.35 -36.94 -23.40
C PRO A 174 -20.67 -36.23 -23.72
N PHE A 175 -20.85 -35.00 -23.24
CA PHE A 175 -22.05 -34.20 -23.48
C PHE A 175 -21.88 -33.20 -24.64
N TRP A 176 -20.72 -33.19 -25.31
CA TRP A 176 -20.47 -32.27 -26.41
C TRP A 176 -21.10 -32.80 -27.71
N ASP A 177 -21.73 -31.91 -28.46
CA ASP A 177 -22.14 -32.17 -29.83
C ASP A 177 -20.97 -31.95 -30.81
N ALA A 178 -21.17 -32.34 -32.07
CA ALA A 178 -20.13 -32.26 -33.09
C ALA A 178 -19.68 -30.81 -33.37
N GLU A 179 -20.58 -29.83 -33.21
CA GLU A 179 -20.28 -28.41 -33.39
C GLU A 179 -19.37 -27.88 -32.28
N THR A 180 -19.68 -28.21 -31.02
CA THR A 180 -18.86 -27.85 -29.86
C THR A 180 -17.47 -28.48 -29.92
N GLU A 181 -17.38 -29.76 -30.31
CA GLU A 181 -16.10 -30.44 -30.47
C GLU A 181 -15.24 -29.81 -31.58
N ALA A 182 -15.87 -29.42 -32.70
CA ALA A 182 -15.18 -28.72 -33.79
C ALA A 182 -14.71 -27.30 -33.38
N CYS A 183 -15.54 -26.57 -32.62
CA CYS A 183 -15.20 -25.25 -32.10
C CYS A 183 -13.99 -25.32 -31.15
N PHE A 184 -14.02 -26.26 -30.20
CA PHE A 184 -12.92 -26.47 -29.26
C PHE A 184 -11.61 -26.85 -29.97
N ARG A 185 -11.68 -27.74 -30.97
CA ARG A 185 -10.51 -28.12 -31.77
C ARG A 185 -9.90 -26.92 -32.50
N ARG A 186 -10.73 -26.11 -33.15
CA ARG A 186 -10.27 -24.89 -33.85
C ARG A 186 -9.64 -23.88 -32.89
N ALA A 187 -10.17 -23.76 -31.67
CA ALA A 187 -9.59 -22.91 -30.64
C ALA A 187 -8.18 -23.41 -30.24
N LEU A 188 -8.02 -24.71 -29.98
CA LEU A 188 -6.70 -25.30 -29.67
C LEU A 188 -5.69 -25.12 -30.80
N GLU A 189 -6.08 -25.41 -32.05
CA GLU A 189 -5.22 -25.21 -33.22
C GLU A 189 -4.76 -23.75 -33.37
N THR A 190 -5.58 -22.78 -32.94
CA THR A 190 -5.24 -21.35 -32.99
C THR A 190 -4.16 -21.01 -31.96
N VAL A 191 -4.28 -21.53 -30.73
CA VAL A 191 -3.29 -21.34 -29.67
C VAL A 191 -1.96 -22.01 -30.01
N GLU A 192 -1.99 -23.23 -30.55
CA GLU A 192 -0.77 -23.92 -30.98
C GLU A 192 -0.04 -23.15 -32.09
N ARG A 193 -0.80 -22.58 -33.04
CA ARG A 193 -0.23 -21.79 -34.14
C ARG A 193 0.40 -20.49 -33.65
N SER A 194 -0.22 -19.79 -32.69
CA SER A 194 0.37 -18.56 -32.13
C SER A 194 1.65 -18.86 -31.33
N LEU A 195 1.67 -19.94 -30.55
CA LEU A 195 2.86 -20.38 -29.82
C LEU A 195 4.00 -20.78 -30.76
N ALA A 196 3.70 -21.52 -31.84
CA ALA A 196 4.68 -21.89 -32.86
C ALA A 196 5.28 -20.65 -33.54
N HIS A 197 4.45 -19.67 -33.89
CA HIS A 197 4.90 -18.40 -34.46
C HIS A 197 5.82 -17.64 -33.51
N CYS A 198 5.47 -17.54 -32.22
CA CYS A 198 6.30 -16.87 -31.23
C CYS A 198 7.65 -17.58 -31.06
N ARG A 199 7.66 -18.92 -31.00
CA ARG A 199 8.91 -19.70 -30.91
C ARG A 199 9.81 -19.48 -32.11
N GLN A 200 9.25 -19.57 -33.32
CA GLN A 200 10.00 -19.36 -34.56
C GLN A 200 10.57 -17.93 -34.66
N GLY A 201 9.80 -16.94 -34.23
CA GLY A 201 10.26 -15.55 -34.18
C GLY A 201 11.42 -15.34 -33.20
N LEU A 202 11.34 -15.95 -32.01
CA LEU A 202 12.41 -15.90 -31.00
C LEU A 202 13.68 -16.67 -31.41
N GLU A 203 13.56 -17.71 -32.24
CA GLU A 203 14.72 -18.39 -32.84
C GLU A 203 15.47 -17.49 -33.85
N GLY A 204 14.74 -16.61 -34.55
CA GLY A 204 15.30 -15.67 -35.51
C GLY A 204 15.85 -14.39 -34.88
N ASP A 205 15.15 -13.84 -33.90
CA ASP A 205 15.57 -12.68 -33.11
C ASP A 205 15.31 -12.93 -31.61
N PRO A 206 16.35 -13.38 -30.88
CA PRO A 206 16.21 -13.70 -29.46
C PRO A 206 15.84 -12.51 -28.59
N GLU A 207 16.18 -11.27 -28.98
CA GLU A 207 15.98 -10.05 -28.18
C GLU A 207 14.69 -9.29 -28.52
N ASP A 208 13.82 -9.86 -29.37
CA ASP A 208 12.51 -9.29 -29.62
C ASP A 208 11.65 -9.30 -28.34
N ALA A 209 11.59 -8.14 -27.69
CA ALA A 209 10.88 -7.94 -26.43
C ALA A 209 9.39 -8.25 -26.54
N VAL A 210 8.77 -7.97 -27.69
CA VAL A 210 7.33 -8.15 -27.92
C VAL A 210 7.02 -9.64 -28.06
N LEU A 211 7.81 -10.37 -28.85
CA LEU A 211 7.65 -11.82 -28.99
C LEU A 211 7.95 -12.56 -27.69
N ARG A 212 8.93 -12.09 -26.92
CA ARG A 212 9.29 -12.64 -25.61
C ARG A 212 8.16 -12.45 -24.60
N GLU A 213 7.55 -11.26 -24.57
CA GLU A 213 6.39 -10.97 -23.73
C GLU A 213 5.17 -11.81 -24.12
N LEU A 214 4.85 -11.91 -25.41
CA LEU A 214 3.74 -12.73 -25.90
C LEU A 214 3.94 -14.23 -25.64
N TYR A 215 5.17 -14.74 -25.80
CA TYR A 215 5.50 -16.13 -25.52
C TYR A 215 5.40 -16.45 -24.02
N LEU A 216 5.92 -15.57 -23.17
CA LEU A 216 5.84 -15.73 -21.72
C LEU A 216 4.43 -15.55 -21.17
N GLY A 217 3.62 -14.66 -21.74
CA GLY A 217 2.21 -14.50 -21.37
C GLY A 217 1.31 -15.66 -21.79
N ALA A 218 1.80 -16.54 -22.66
CA ALA A 218 1.10 -17.74 -23.11
C ALA A 218 1.53 -19.02 -22.35
N LEU A 219 2.56 -18.94 -21.50
CA LEU A 219 3.03 -20.00 -20.59
C LEU A 219 2.44 -19.83 -19.18
#